data_AF-A0A7W6UFX2-F1
#
_entry.id   AF-A0A7W6UFX2-F1
#
_cell.length_a   1.000
_cell.length_b   1.000
_cell.length_c   1.000
_cell.angle_alpha   90.00
_cell.angle_beta   90.00
_cell.angle_gamma   90.00
#
_symmetry.space_group_name_H-M   'P 1'
#
loop_
_entity.id
_entity.type
_entity.pdbx_description
1 polymer ?
#
loop_
_entity_poly.entity_id
_entity_poly.type
_entity_poly.pdbx_seq_one_letter_code
_entity_poly.pdbx_strand_id
1 'polypeptide(L)'
;MTTPKPVYHSELQCSVLGISYDFSTRQGVLSMAETNACDMTGCIAFFKRIDPKVESIRTVAGDTEDTSYRLIGKEWQARPPSRP
;
A
#
# COMPACT_ATOMS: atom_id res chain seq x y z
N MET A 1 1.30 -26.86 -1.50
CA MET A 1 2.08 -25.74 -0.95
C MET A 1 1.16 -24.94 -0.05
N THR A 2 1.42 -24.87 1.25
CA THR A 2 0.59 -24.08 2.17
C THR A 2 0.91 -22.60 1.96
N THR A 3 -0.08 -21.83 1.49
CA THR A 3 0.01 -20.37 1.46
C THR A 3 0.29 -19.88 2.87
N PRO A 4 1.36 -19.08 3.11
CA PRO A 4 1.63 -18.55 4.44
C PRO A 4 0.41 -17.76 4.93
N LYS A 5 0.04 -17.99 6.19
CA LYS A 5 -1.10 -17.30 6.81
C LYS A 5 -0.80 -15.79 6.85
N PRO A 6 -1.73 -14.92 6.41
CA PRO A 6 -1.53 -13.48 6.46
C PRO A 6 -1.23 -13.03 7.89
N VAL A 7 -0.21 -12.19 8.07
CA VAL A 7 0.15 -11.62 9.37
C VAL A 7 -0.45 -10.22 9.46
N TYR A 8 -1.17 -9.97 10.55
CA TYR A 8 -1.71 -8.65 10.83
C TYR A 8 -0.57 -7.69 11.20
N HIS A 9 -0.48 -6.56 10.50
CA HIS A 9 0.53 -5.54 10.75
C HIS A 9 -0.10 -4.34 11.46
N SER A 10 0.30 -4.10 12.71
CA SER A 10 -0.31 -3.08 13.58
C SER A 10 -0.24 -1.68 13.01
N GLU A 11 0.88 -1.26 12.40
CA GLU A 11 0.96 0.10 11.84
C GLU A 11 0.12 0.27 10.55
N LEU A 12 -0.05 -0.79 9.77
CA LEU A 12 -0.80 -0.74 8.51
C LEU A 12 -2.30 -1.05 8.74
N GLN A 13 -2.65 -1.56 9.92
CA GLN A 13 -3.99 -1.96 10.34
C GLN A 13 -4.64 -3.00 9.41
N CYS A 14 -3.84 -3.78 8.68
CA CYS A 14 -4.32 -4.79 7.73
C CYS A 14 -3.49 -6.07 7.80
N SER A 15 -4.05 -7.14 7.24
CA SER A 15 -3.31 -8.38 6.99
C SER A 15 -2.44 -8.24 5.74
N VAL A 16 -1.12 -8.24 5.90
CA VAL A 16 -0.17 -8.05 4.80
C VAL A 16 0.18 -9.39 4.17
N LEU A 17 0.06 -9.47 2.84
CA LEU A 17 0.50 -10.60 2.03
C LEU A 17 1.89 -10.36 1.42
N GLY A 18 2.18 -9.10 1.09
CA GLY A 18 3.45 -8.74 0.47
C GLY A 18 3.62 -7.24 0.31
N ILE A 19 4.87 -6.84 0.16
CA ILE A 19 5.28 -5.48 -0.13
C ILE A 19 6.27 -5.54 -1.28
N SER A 20 6.11 -4.66 -2.27
CA SER A 20 7.11 -4.43 -3.30
C SER A 20 7.38 -2.94 -3.44
N TYR A 21 8.59 -2.61 -3.90
CA TYR A 21 9.01 -1.23 -4.09
C TYR A 21 9.95 -1.13 -5.29
N ASP A 22 9.71 -0.17 -6.16
CA ASP A 22 10.59 0.17 -7.27
C ASP A 22 11.26 1.53 -6.98
N PHE A 23 12.58 1.52 -6.74
CA PHE A 23 13.36 2.73 -6.46
C PHE A 23 13.60 3.61 -7.68
N SER A 24 13.49 3.07 -8.90
CA SER A 24 13.67 3.84 -10.12
C SER A 24 12.47 4.75 -10.38
N THR A 25 11.27 4.25 -10.11
CA THR A 25 10.00 4.99 -10.28
C THR A 25 9.45 5.54 -8.96
N ARG A 26 10.05 5.16 -7.82
CA ARG A 26 9.67 5.52 -6.45
C ARG A 26 8.23 5.13 -6.09
N GLN A 27 7.84 3.94 -6.51
CA GLN A 27 6.47 3.43 -6.33
C GLN A 27 6.47 2.21 -5.42
N GLY A 28 5.61 2.26 -4.41
CA GLY A 28 5.31 1.13 -3.52
C GLY A 28 4.05 0.39 -3.93
N VAL A 29 3.99 -0.91 -3.64
CA VAL A 29 2.75 -1.69 -3.68
C VAL A 29 2.61 -2.46 -2.38
N LEU A 30 1.44 -2.29 -1.73
CA LEU A 30 1.02 -3.06 -0.57
C LEU A 30 -0.05 -4.07 -1.00
N SER A 31 0.28 -5.36 -0.89
CA SER A 31 -0.67 -6.45 -1.12
C SER A 31 -1.25 -6.91 0.22
N MET A 32 -2.57 -6.86 0.34
CA MET A 32 -3.35 -7.16 1.54
C MET A 32 -4.25 -8.38 1.31
N ALA A 33 -4.67 -9.03 2.39
CA ALA A 33 -5.71 -10.05 2.32
C ALA A 33 -7.02 -9.47 1.74
N GLU A 34 -7.86 -10.33 1.17
CA GLU A 34 -9.17 -9.92 0.65
C GLU A 34 -10.00 -9.17 1.71
N THR A 35 -10.85 -8.25 1.26
CA THR A 35 -11.74 -7.43 2.10
C THR A 35 -11.08 -6.54 3.16
N ASN A 36 -9.74 -6.45 3.17
CA ASN A 36 -9.01 -5.53 4.05
C ASN A 36 -8.86 -4.15 3.39
N ALA A 37 -8.76 -3.13 4.23
CA ALA A 37 -8.22 -1.83 3.89
C ALA A 37 -7.05 -1.55 4.84
N CYS A 38 -6.09 -0.72 4.41
CA CYS A 38 -5.02 -0.27 5.28
C CYS A 38 -5.30 1.13 5.85
N ASP A 39 -4.67 1.44 6.98
CA ASP A 39 -4.59 2.81 7.46
C ASP A 39 -3.71 3.66 6.51
N MET A 40 -4.26 4.78 6.03
CA MET A 40 -3.57 5.67 5.09
C MET A 40 -2.27 6.23 5.69
N THR A 41 -2.32 6.71 6.93
CA THR A 41 -1.18 7.39 7.57
C THR A 41 -0.04 6.40 7.81
N GLY A 42 -0.39 5.22 8.34
CA GLY A 42 0.53 4.11 8.56
C GLY A 42 1.15 3.61 7.26
N CYS A 43 0.35 3.46 6.19
CA CYS A 43 0.85 3.05 4.88
C CYS A 43 1.87 4.06 4.32
N ILE A 44 1.54 5.34 4.32
CA ILE A 44 2.46 6.39 3.86
C ILE A 44 3.73 6.44 4.72
N ALA A 45 3.60 6.40 6.05
CA ALA A 45 4.75 6.43 6.96
C ALA A 45 5.66 5.21 6.75
N PHE A 46 5.08 4.03 6.53
CA PHE A 46 5.81 2.81 6.24
C PHE A 46 6.68 2.94 5.00
N PHE A 47 6.12 3.35 3.86
CA PHE A 47 6.88 3.50 2.62
C PHE A 47 7.88 4.65 2.66
N LYS A 48 7.60 5.72 3.41
CA LYS A 48 8.58 6.80 3.64
C LYS A 48 9.82 6.35 4.42
N ARG A 49 9.73 5.29 5.23
CA ARG A 49 10.91 4.69 5.89
C ARG A 49 11.75 3.84 4.94
N ILE A 50 11.14 3.29 3.88
CA ILE A 50 11.86 2.59 2.81
C ILE A 50 12.58 3.60 1.92
N ASP A 51 11.88 4.63 1.44
CA ASP A 51 12.43 5.74 0.69
C ASP A 51 11.73 7.05 1.08
N PRO A 52 12.44 8.01 1.70
CA PRO A 52 11.90 9.34 2.01
C PRO A 52 11.35 10.10 0.80
N LYS A 53 11.73 9.68 -0.42
CA LYS A 53 11.31 10.29 -1.69
C LYS A 53 10.18 9.55 -2.40
N VAL A 54 9.57 8.52 -1.79
CA VAL A 54 8.42 7.80 -2.37
C VAL A 54 7.37 8.75 -2.95
N GLU A 55 6.92 8.48 -4.17
CA GLU A 55 6.04 9.38 -4.93
C GLU A 55 4.63 8.81 -5.07
N SER A 56 4.49 7.48 -5.07
CA SER A 56 3.17 6.83 -5.06
C SER A 56 3.19 5.48 -4.35
N ILE A 57 2.01 5.09 -3.87
CA ILE A 57 1.75 3.80 -3.24
C ILE A 57 0.44 3.29 -3.81
N ARG A 58 0.40 2.04 -4.26
CA ARG A 58 -0.83 1.32 -4.60
C ARG A 58 -1.15 0.29 -3.55
N THR A 59 -2.42 0.19 -3.14
CA THR A 59 -2.90 -0.90 -2.29
C THR A 59 -3.75 -1.85 -3.13
N VAL A 60 -3.59 -3.14 -2.87
CA VAL A 60 -4.31 -4.22 -3.57
C VAL A 60 -4.83 -5.18 -2.51
N ALA A 61 -6.15 -5.44 -2.50
CA ALA A 61 -6.80 -6.38 -1.59
C ALA A 61 -7.17 -7.65 -2.36
N GLY A 62 -6.47 -8.76 -2.10
CA GLY A 62 -6.53 -9.93 -2.98
C GLY A 62 -6.06 -9.57 -4.39
N ASP A 63 -6.96 -9.71 -5.38
CA ASP A 63 -6.72 -9.35 -6.79
C ASP A 63 -7.35 -8.01 -7.20
N THR A 64 -7.92 -7.27 -6.25
CA THR A 64 -8.66 -6.02 -6.53
C THR A 64 -7.82 -4.80 -6.15
N GLU A 65 -7.65 -3.86 -7.08
CA GLU A 65 -7.10 -2.54 -6.75
C GLU A 65 -8.01 -1.87 -5.71
N ASP A 66 -7.39 -1.36 -4.65
CA ASP A 66 -8.06 -0.58 -3.62
C ASP A 66 -7.66 0.90 -3.81
N THR A 67 -7.04 1.52 -2.83
CA THR A 67 -6.70 2.94 -2.84
C THR A 67 -5.28 3.15 -3.38
N SER A 68 -5.10 4.20 -4.18
CA SER A 68 -3.75 4.69 -4.49
C SER A 68 -3.48 6.00 -3.76
N TYR A 69 -2.31 6.09 -3.14
CA TYR A 69 -1.83 7.32 -2.52
C TYR A 69 -0.77 7.92 -3.44
N ARG A 70 -0.90 9.21 -3.77
CA ARG A 70 0.07 9.91 -4.61
C ARG A 70 0.50 11.22 -3.97
N LEU A 71 1.80 11.46 -3.95
CA LEU A 71 2.37 12.72 -3.53
C LEU A 71 2.23 13.74 -4.68
N ILE A 72 1.48 14.81 -4.46
CA ILE A 72 1.31 15.91 -5.41
C ILE A 72 1.82 17.18 -4.73
N GLY A 73 2.96 17.69 -5.20
CA GLY A 73 3.68 18.76 -4.51
C GLY A 73 4.20 18.29 -3.16
N LYS A 74 3.55 18.73 -2.07
CA LYS A 74 3.90 18.35 -0.69
C LYS A 74 2.81 17.56 0.04
N GLU A 75 1.71 17.27 -0.65
CA GLU A 75 0.52 16.68 -0.04
C GLU A 75 0.23 15.30 -0.63
N TRP A 76 -0.20 14.37 0.23
CA TRP A 76 -0.65 13.05 -0.18
C TRP A 76 -2.13 13.09 -0.50
N GLN A 77 -2.49 12.59 -1.68
CA GLN A 77 -3.87 12.44 -2.10
C GLN A 77 -4.23 10.96 -2.18
N ALA A 78 -5.34 10.58 -1.54
CA ALA A 78 -5.96 9.28 -1.72
C ALA A 78 -6.84 9.30 -2.98
N ARG A 79 -6.70 8.28 -3.82
CA ARG A 79 -7.53 8.07 -5.01
C ARG A 79 -8.16 6.69 -4.93
N PRO A 80 -9.50 6.60 -4.87
CA PRO A 80 -10.19 5.32 -4.90
C PRO A 80 -9.92 4.61 -6.24
N PRO A 81 -10.14 3.28 -6.30
CA PRO A 81 -9.96 2.55 -7.54
C PRO A 81 -10.95 3.07 -8.59
N SER A 82 -10.51 3.10 -9.85
CA SER A 82 -11.38 3.43 -10.98
C SER A 82 -12.51 2.41 -11.00
N ARG A 83 -13.76 2.83 -10.75
CA ARG A 83 -14.90 1.96 -11.00
C ARG A 83 -14.97 1.66 -12.51
N PRO A 84 -15.16 0.40 -12.93
CA PRO A 84 -15.58 0.11 -14.29
C PRO A 84 -16.96 0.73 -14.59
#